data_AF-A0A955IPJ6-F1
#
_entry.id   AF-A0A955IPJ6-F1
#
_cell.length_a   1.000
_cell.length_b   1.000
_cell.length_c   1.000
_cell.angle_alpha   90.00
_cell.angle_beta   90.00
_cell.angle_gamma   90.00
#
_symmetry.space_group_name_H-M   'P 1'
#
loop_
_entity.id
_entity.type
_entity.pdbx_description
1 polymer ?
#
loop_
_entity_poly.entity_id
_entity_poly.type
_entity_poly.pdbx_seq_one_letter_code
_entity_poly.pdbx_strand_id
1 'polypeptide(L)'
;NPGQARTLEALAATQGRALYEGALADAISEHARATGGAMTREDLLAHAPEWVTPMDLAYRGVRVHELPPNGQGIAALIALGLLARHDIAGCAIDSAESLHLQIEAMKLAFADAYRYVADPTHMERDGSWLLDDGYLDARAAMIRVGEAHAAAPGPLPRGGTVYLATADAEGRMVSFIQSNFWG
;
A
#
# COMPACT_ATOMS: atom_id res chain seq x y z
N ASN A 1 3.52 -26.46 14.96
CA ASN A 1 3.22 -26.79 13.56
C ASN A 1 4.49 -27.34 12.89
N PRO A 2 4.68 -28.67 12.79
CA PRO A 2 5.92 -29.26 12.27
C PRO A 2 6.21 -28.96 10.80
N GLY A 3 5.17 -28.73 9.99
CA GLY A 3 5.33 -28.31 8.59
C GLY A 3 5.96 -26.92 8.49
N GLN A 4 5.41 -25.95 9.22
CA GLN A 4 5.96 -24.60 9.29
C GLN A 4 7.39 -24.57 9.81
N ALA A 5 7.72 -25.37 10.83
CA ALA A 5 9.08 -25.44 11.36
C ALA A 5 10.08 -25.87 10.28
N ARG A 6 9.81 -26.98 9.57
CA ARG A 6 10.68 -27.45 8.48
C ARG A 6 10.82 -26.43 7.35
N THR A 7 9.72 -25.76 6.99
CA THR A 7 9.77 -24.71 5.98
C THR A 7 10.67 -23.57 6.44
N LEU A 8 10.48 -23.02 7.65
CA LEU A 8 11.29 -21.93 8.18
C LEU A 8 12.77 -22.31 8.31
N GLU A 9 13.08 -23.53 8.72
CA GLU A 9 14.45 -24.07 8.75
C GLU A 9 15.07 -24.11 7.35
N ALA A 10 14.34 -24.57 6.34
CA ALA A 10 14.80 -24.58 4.95
C ALA A 10 15.02 -23.16 4.40
N LEU A 11 14.12 -22.21 4.71
CA LEU A 11 14.29 -20.81 4.33
C LEU A 11 15.52 -20.20 4.99
N ALA A 12 15.73 -20.45 6.29
CA ALA A 12 16.91 -19.98 7.01
C ALA A 12 18.21 -20.55 6.41
N ALA A 13 18.25 -21.86 6.14
CA ALA A 13 19.43 -22.53 5.58
C ALA A 13 19.77 -22.09 4.15
N THR A 14 18.78 -21.62 3.38
CA THR A 14 18.95 -21.24 1.96
C THR A 14 18.86 -19.75 1.70
N GLN A 15 18.75 -18.94 2.76
CA GLN A 15 18.51 -17.49 2.69
C GLN A 15 17.29 -17.15 1.82
N GLY A 16 16.20 -17.88 2.03
CA GLY A 16 14.93 -17.70 1.32
C GLY A 16 14.82 -18.41 -0.03
N ARG A 17 15.93 -18.84 -0.64
CA ARG A 17 15.90 -19.47 -1.97
C ARG A 17 15.03 -20.72 -2.06
N ALA A 18 14.93 -21.50 -0.99
CA ALA A 18 14.09 -22.70 -1.00
C ALA A 18 12.61 -22.40 -1.31
N LEU A 19 12.10 -21.18 -1.06
CA LEU A 19 10.72 -20.80 -1.41
C LEU A 19 10.50 -20.73 -2.92
N TYR A 20 11.52 -20.25 -3.64
CA TYR A 20 11.45 -19.91 -5.06
C TYR A 20 12.08 -21.00 -5.94
N GLU A 21 12.92 -21.86 -5.35
CA GLU A 21 13.67 -22.90 -6.02
C GLU A 21 13.62 -24.23 -5.27
N GLY A 22 13.67 -25.33 -6.01
CA GLY A 22 13.77 -26.68 -5.43
C GLY A 22 12.49 -27.18 -4.77
N ALA A 23 12.63 -27.98 -3.72
CA ALA A 23 11.54 -28.85 -3.25
C ALA A 23 10.28 -28.12 -2.75
N LEU A 24 10.39 -26.93 -2.13
CA LEU A 24 9.17 -26.20 -1.73
C LEU A 24 8.50 -25.56 -2.94
N ALA A 25 9.26 -24.99 -3.88
CA ALA A 25 8.72 -24.44 -5.12
C ALA A 25 8.01 -25.53 -5.95
N ASP A 26 8.61 -26.72 -6.05
CA ASP A 26 8.01 -27.89 -6.70
C ASP A 26 6.69 -28.27 -6.00
N ALA A 27 6.69 -28.35 -4.66
CA ALA A 27 5.50 -28.68 -3.90
C ALA A 27 4.36 -27.65 -4.05
N ILE A 28 4.69 -26.36 -4.09
CA ILE A 28 3.71 -25.27 -4.32
C ILE A 28 3.09 -25.40 -5.70
N SER A 29 3.91 -25.49 -6.75
CA SER A 29 3.46 -25.57 -8.15
C SER A 29 2.65 -26.85 -8.43
N GLU A 30 3.05 -27.99 -7.87
CA GLU A 30 2.33 -29.26 -8.02
C GLU A 30 0.98 -29.22 -7.29
N HIS A 31 0.91 -28.62 -6.11
CA HIS A 31 -0.36 -28.43 -5.41
C HIS A 31 -1.29 -27.49 -6.18
N ALA A 32 -0.77 -26.37 -6.72
CA ALA A 32 -1.51 -25.46 -7.56
C ALA A 32 -2.08 -26.21 -8.78
N ARG A 33 -1.24 -26.92 -9.53
CA ARG A 33 -1.65 -27.73 -10.70
C ARG A 33 -2.70 -28.77 -10.34
N ALA A 34 -2.52 -29.49 -9.23
CA ALA A 34 -3.45 -30.53 -8.78
C ALA A 34 -4.82 -29.97 -8.33
N THR A 35 -4.88 -28.68 -7.97
CA THR A 35 -6.10 -28.00 -7.48
C THR A 35 -6.69 -27.00 -8.47
N GLY A 36 -6.14 -26.92 -9.69
CA GLY A 36 -6.62 -26.01 -10.74
C GLY A 36 -6.11 -24.57 -10.62
N GLY A 37 -5.10 -24.33 -9.79
CA GLY A 37 -4.37 -23.06 -9.72
C GLY A 37 -3.45 -22.84 -10.93
N ALA A 38 -3.18 -21.58 -11.24
CA ALA A 38 -2.38 -21.18 -12.41
C ALA A 38 -0.89 -20.97 -12.12
N MET A 39 -0.49 -20.92 -10.84
CA MET A 39 0.90 -20.67 -10.44
C MET A 39 1.81 -21.82 -10.86
N THR A 40 2.87 -21.48 -11.60
CA THR A 40 3.87 -22.43 -12.08
C THR A 40 5.15 -22.34 -11.27
N ARG A 41 6.04 -23.32 -11.49
CA ARG A 41 7.39 -23.29 -10.91
C ARG A 41 8.21 -22.14 -11.50
N GLU A 42 8.03 -21.86 -12.79
CA GLU A 42 8.68 -20.78 -13.50
C GLU A 42 8.30 -19.40 -12.94
N ASP A 43 7.04 -19.21 -12.53
CA ASP A 43 6.59 -17.98 -11.86
C ASP A 43 7.33 -17.75 -10.54
N LEU A 44 7.50 -18.80 -9.73
CA LEU A 44 8.25 -18.73 -8.47
C LEU A 44 9.72 -18.42 -8.71
N LEU A 45 10.33 -19.07 -9.71
CA LEU A 45 11.74 -18.87 -10.07
C LEU A 45 12.01 -17.45 -10.61
N ALA A 46 11.06 -16.88 -11.35
CA ALA A 46 11.19 -15.55 -11.94
C ALA A 46 10.96 -14.41 -10.94
N HIS A 47 10.42 -14.71 -9.75
CA HIS A 47 10.13 -13.70 -8.75
C HIS A 47 11.38 -13.24 -7.99
N ALA A 48 11.51 -11.93 -7.82
CA ALA A 48 12.50 -11.32 -6.94
C ALA A 48 11.90 -10.09 -6.24
N PRO A 49 12.31 -9.80 -4.99
CA PRO A 49 11.94 -8.54 -4.34
C PRO A 49 12.59 -7.37 -5.07
N GLU A 50 11.83 -6.31 -5.27
CA GLU A 50 12.31 -5.08 -5.92
C GLU A 50 12.66 -4.02 -4.88
N TRP A 51 13.85 -3.42 -5.02
CA TRP A 51 14.21 -2.22 -4.29
C TRP A 51 13.64 -1.01 -5.02
N VAL A 52 12.70 -0.33 -4.38
CA VAL A 52 12.05 0.85 -4.92
C VAL A 52 12.44 2.11 -4.14
N THR A 53 12.38 3.26 -4.80
CA THR A 53 12.53 4.56 -4.12
C THR A 53 11.19 4.95 -3.52
N PRO A 54 11.09 5.20 -2.20
CA PRO A 54 9.85 5.66 -1.58
C PRO A 54 9.37 6.98 -2.18
N MET A 55 8.05 7.15 -2.25
CA MET A 55 7.44 8.44 -2.52
C MET A 55 7.31 9.22 -1.22
N ASP A 56 7.34 10.54 -1.30
CA ASP A 56 7.21 11.38 -0.13
C ASP A 56 6.48 12.70 -0.39
N LEU A 57 5.94 13.25 0.69
CA LEU A 57 5.30 14.57 0.70
C LEU A 57 5.69 15.33 1.98
N ALA A 58 6.03 16.60 1.83
CA ALA A 58 6.18 17.51 2.96
C ALA A 58 4.80 17.90 3.52
N TYR A 59 4.59 17.69 4.82
CA TYR A 59 3.34 18.01 5.49
C TYR A 59 3.61 18.65 6.85
N ARG A 60 3.28 19.94 7.00
CA ARG A 60 3.32 20.68 8.28
C ARG A 60 4.61 20.48 9.11
N GLY A 61 5.76 20.56 8.45
CA GLY A 61 7.09 20.48 9.09
C GLY A 61 7.67 19.07 9.19
N VAL A 62 6.95 18.03 8.76
CA VAL A 62 7.48 16.67 8.61
C VAL A 62 7.46 16.24 7.14
N ARG A 63 8.13 15.12 6.85
CA ARG A 63 8.06 14.43 5.56
C ARG A 63 7.43 13.07 5.78
N VAL A 64 6.36 12.79 5.03
CA VAL A 64 5.63 11.52 5.10
C VAL A 64 6.08 10.67 3.94
N HIS A 65 6.47 9.42 4.23
CA HIS A 65 7.00 8.49 3.25
C HIS A 65 6.05 7.30 3.07
N GLU A 66 5.82 6.90 1.82
CA GLU A 66 5.04 5.73 1.46
C GLU A 66 5.75 4.95 0.35
N LEU A 67 5.46 3.65 0.23
CA LEU A 67 5.90 2.88 -0.93
C LEU A 67 5.21 3.43 -2.20
N PRO A 68 5.90 3.44 -3.35
CA PRO A 68 5.27 3.75 -4.63
C PRO A 68 4.21 2.69 -5.01
N PRO A 69 3.42 2.94 -6.07
CA PRO A 69 2.70 1.87 -6.75
C PRO A 69 3.60 0.66 -7.01
N ASN A 70 3.11 -0.57 -6.91
CA ASN A 70 1.71 -1.00 -6.81
C ASN A 70 1.05 -0.87 -5.42
N GLY A 71 1.74 -0.33 -4.41
CA GLY A 71 1.15 -0.05 -3.10
C GLY A 71 0.10 1.05 -3.14
N GLN A 72 -0.91 0.96 -2.26
CA GLN A 72 -1.97 1.98 -2.13
C GLN A 72 -1.62 3.12 -1.14
N GLY A 73 -0.41 3.10 -0.55
CA GLY A 73 0.05 4.12 0.40
C GLY A 73 0.01 5.54 -0.18
N ILE A 74 0.15 5.69 -1.50
CA ILE A 74 0.02 6.98 -2.19
C ILE A 74 -1.31 7.70 -1.92
N ALA A 75 -2.40 6.98 -1.60
CA ALA A 75 -3.66 7.61 -1.22
C ALA A 75 -3.51 8.49 0.04
N ALA A 76 -2.69 8.07 1.00
CA ALA A 76 -2.39 8.89 2.18
C ALA A 76 -1.63 10.16 1.80
N LEU A 77 -0.64 10.05 0.90
CA LEU A 77 0.10 11.22 0.40
C LEU A 77 -0.82 12.19 -0.34
N ILE A 78 -1.69 11.71 -1.23
CA ILE A 78 -2.68 12.54 -1.94
C ILE A 78 -3.59 13.24 -0.92
N ALA A 79 -4.17 12.50 0.03
CA ALA A 79 -5.07 13.06 1.03
C ALA A 79 -4.38 14.15 1.87
N LEU A 80 -3.14 13.92 2.33
CA LEU A 80 -2.35 14.92 3.05
C LEU A 80 -2.01 16.13 2.17
N GLY A 81 -1.73 15.91 0.89
CA GLY A 81 -1.55 16.97 -0.10
C GLY A 81 -2.77 17.86 -0.21
N LEU A 82 -3.97 17.27 -0.31
CA LEU A 82 -5.23 18.01 -0.32
C LEU A 82 -5.43 18.79 1.00
N LEU A 83 -5.25 18.13 2.14
CA LEU A 83 -5.40 18.76 3.46
C LEU A 83 -4.42 19.90 3.73
N ALA A 84 -3.24 19.90 3.09
CA ALA A 84 -2.28 21.00 3.20
C ALA A 84 -2.83 22.33 2.63
N ARG A 85 -3.85 22.27 1.75
CA ARG A 85 -4.52 23.44 1.17
C ARG A 85 -5.69 23.95 2.01
N HIS A 86 -5.97 23.33 3.16
CA HIS A 86 -7.03 23.71 4.08
C HIS A 86 -6.47 24.01 5.49
N ASP A 87 -7.15 24.89 6.23
CA ASP A 87 -6.80 25.18 7.62
C ASP A 87 -7.34 24.15 8.60
N ILE A 88 -6.92 22.89 8.44
CA ILE A 88 -7.28 21.81 9.37
C ILE A 88 -6.75 22.05 10.80
N ALA A 89 -5.68 22.84 10.94
CA ALA A 89 -5.09 23.17 12.25
C ALA A 89 -5.93 24.20 13.02
N GLY A 90 -6.66 25.06 12.32
CA GLY A 90 -7.66 25.96 12.90
C GLY A 90 -8.95 25.27 13.35
N CYS A 91 -9.24 24.07 12.83
CA CYS A 91 -10.39 23.29 13.26
C CYS A 91 -10.15 22.64 14.63
N ALA A 92 -11.17 22.62 15.49
CA ALA A 92 -11.12 21.81 16.70
C ALA A 92 -10.98 20.31 16.36
N ILE A 93 -10.18 19.59 17.14
CA ILE A 93 -9.99 18.13 17.01
C ILE A 93 -11.36 17.45 17.02
N ASP A 94 -11.59 16.52 16.09
CA ASP A 94 -12.83 15.76 15.89
C ASP A 94 -14.10 16.61 15.68
N SER A 95 -13.95 17.90 15.37
CA SER A 95 -15.10 18.72 14.97
C SER A 95 -15.67 18.26 13.62
N ALA A 96 -16.94 18.55 13.38
CA ALA A 96 -17.60 18.22 12.12
C ALA A 96 -16.83 18.77 10.91
N GLU A 97 -16.26 19.97 11.05
CA GLU A 97 -15.44 20.60 10.00
C GLU A 97 -14.12 19.83 9.77
N SER A 98 -13.40 19.49 10.83
CA SER A 98 -12.15 18.70 10.73
C SER A 98 -12.39 17.33 10.10
N LEU A 99 -13.44 16.63 10.54
CA LEU A 99 -13.81 15.33 9.99
C LEU A 99 -14.26 15.45 8.53
N HIS A 100 -15.05 16.48 8.18
CA HIS A 100 -15.48 16.72 6.81
C HIS A 100 -14.30 16.88 5.86
N LEU A 101 -13.32 17.71 6.21
CA LEU A 101 -12.12 17.91 5.41
C LEU A 101 -11.33 16.59 5.22
N GLN A 102 -11.11 15.83 6.29
CA GLN A 102 -10.40 14.55 6.24
C GLN A 102 -11.13 13.52 5.38
N ILE A 103 -12.45 13.41 5.53
CA ILE A 103 -13.28 12.46 4.79
C ILE A 103 -13.30 12.81 3.30
N GLU A 104 -13.53 14.07 2.93
CA GLU A 104 -13.57 14.47 1.52
C GLU A 104 -12.20 14.34 0.84
N ALA A 105 -11.11 14.69 1.53
CA ALA A 105 -9.74 14.48 1.04
C ALA A 105 -9.47 12.99 0.79
N MET A 106 -9.82 12.11 1.74
CA MET A 106 -9.62 10.68 1.61
C MET A 106 -10.49 10.05 0.50
N LYS A 107 -11.73 10.51 0.32
CA LYS A 107 -12.61 10.05 -0.77
C LYS A 107 -12.00 10.34 -2.14
N LEU A 108 -11.48 11.55 -2.34
CA LEU A 108 -10.82 11.92 -3.59
C LEU A 108 -9.54 11.11 -3.80
N ALA A 109 -8.73 10.95 -2.76
CA ALA A 109 -7.51 10.16 -2.82
C ALA A 109 -7.77 8.69 -3.17
N PHE A 110 -8.78 8.06 -2.56
CA PHE A 110 -9.17 6.69 -2.90
C PHE A 110 -9.74 6.58 -4.31
N ALA A 111 -10.53 7.56 -4.77
CA ALA A 111 -11.03 7.56 -6.13
C ALA A 111 -9.87 7.55 -7.15
N ASP A 112 -8.80 8.29 -6.87
CA ASP A 112 -7.61 8.33 -7.72
C ASP A 112 -6.78 7.05 -7.59
N ALA A 113 -6.57 6.57 -6.36
CA ALA A 113 -5.86 5.32 -6.14
C ALA A 113 -6.54 4.14 -6.87
N TYR A 114 -7.86 4.02 -6.76
CA TYR A 114 -8.60 2.96 -7.46
C TYR A 114 -8.60 3.11 -8.98
N ARG A 115 -8.51 4.34 -9.50
CA ARG A 115 -8.49 4.58 -10.95
C ARG A 115 -7.10 4.36 -11.56
N TYR A 116 -6.04 4.70 -10.83
CA TYR A 116 -4.69 4.88 -11.39
C TYR A 116 -3.61 4.00 -10.78
N VAL A 117 -3.75 3.52 -9.54
CA VAL A 117 -2.73 2.67 -8.91
C VAL A 117 -2.88 1.25 -9.41
N ALA A 118 -1.83 0.75 -10.06
CA ALA A 118 -1.69 -0.62 -10.50
C ALA A 118 -0.20 -1.03 -10.46
N ASP A 119 0.13 -2.18 -11.04
CA ASP A 119 1.52 -2.50 -11.35
C ASP A 119 2.12 -1.40 -12.26
N PRO A 120 3.25 -0.75 -11.87
CA PRO A 120 3.88 0.31 -12.66
C PRO A 120 4.11 -0.05 -14.13
N THR A 121 4.39 -1.32 -14.43
CA THR A 121 4.61 -1.81 -15.80
C THR A 121 3.32 -1.88 -16.64
N HIS A 122 2.16 -1.77 -16.00
CA HIS A 122 0.83 -1.79 -16.60
C HIS A 122 0.05 -0.49 -16.38
N MET A 123 0.68 0.53 -15.77
CA MET A 123 0.06 1.84 -15.57
C MET A 123 0.18 2.71 -16.83
N GLU A 124 -0.89 3.44 -17.18
CA GLU A 124 -0.88 4.39 -18.31
C GLU A 124 0.06 5.58 -18.08
N ARG A 125 0.42 5.87 -16.82
CA ARG A 125 1.31 6.95 -16.39
C ARG A 125 2.03 6.57 -15.08
N ASP A 126 3.24 7.09 -14.88
CA ASP A 126 4.02 6.93 -13.63
C ASP A 126 3.26 7.46 -12.40
N GLY A 127 3.35 6.84 -11.22
CA GLY A 127 2.56 7.26 -10.05
C GLY A 127 2.83 8.69 -9.55
N SER A 128 3.98 9.28 -9.86
CA SER A 128 4.40 10.59 -9.33
C SER A 128 3.51 11.77 -9.74
N TRP A 129 2.85 11.73 -10.91
CA TRP A 129 1.99 12.85 -11.34
C TRP A 129 0.78 13.07 -10.42
N LEU A 130 0.38 12.05 -9.66
CA LEU A 130 -0.68 12.17 -8.65
C LEU A 130 -0.30 13.11 -7.49
N LEU A 131 0.99 13.45 -7.37
CA LEU A 131 1.52 14.40 -6.39
C LEU A 131 1.86 15.77 -7.01
N ASP A 132 1.60 15.99 -8.30
CA ASP A 132 1.87 17.27 -8.94
C ASP A 132 0.95 18.37 -8.39
N ASP A 133 1.51 19.56 -8.13
CA ASP A 133 0.77 20.68 -7.52
C ASP A 133 -0.50 21.04 -8.31
N GLY A 134 -0.41 21.09 -9.65
CA GLY A 134 -1.56 21.42 -10.49
C GLY A 134 -2.67 20.37 -10.45
N TYR A 135 -2.32 19.10 -10.27
CA TYR A 135 -3.31 18.04 -10.10
C TYR A 135 -3.96 18.11 -8.71
N LEU A 136 -3.15 18.26 -7.66
CA LEU A 136 -3.62 18.39 -6.28
C LEU A 136 -4.53 19.62 -6.10
N ASP A 137 -4.19 20.74 -6.71
CA ASP A 137 -5.01 21.97 -6.66
C ASP A 137 -6.38 21.78 -7.35
N ALA A 138 -6.40 21.12 -8.50
CA ALA A 138 -7.63 20.80 -9.22
C ALA A 138 -8.56 19.87 -8.41
N ARG A 139 -7.98 18.90 -7.69
CA ARG A 139 -8.72 18.01 -6.81
C ARG A 139 -9.21 18.70 -5.54
N ALA A 140 -8.39 19.55 -4.92
CA ALA A 140 -8.77 20.28 -3.70
C ALA A 140 -9.97 21.21 -3.93
N ALA A 141 -10.07 21.83 -5.12
CA ALA A 141 -11.20 22.67 -5.50
C ALA A 141 -12.56 21.93 -5.52
N MET A 142 -12.58 20.59 -5.48
CA MET A 142 -13.80 19.78 -5.46
C MET A 142 -14.37 19.59 -4.05
N ILE A 143 -13.64 19.94 -2.98
CA ILE A 143 -14.11 19.83 -1.59
C ILE A 143 -14.95 21.07 -1.25
N ARG A 144 -16.26 20.87 -1.01
CA ARG A 144 -17.17 21.95 -0.56
C ARG A 144 -17.46 21.82 0.93
N VAL A 145 -17.20 22.88 1.69
CA VAL A 145 -17.53 22.92 3.12
C VAL A 145 -19.06 22.86 3.29
N GLY A 146 -19.55 21.86 4.02
CA GLY A 146 -20.98 21.68 4.33
C GLY A 146 -21.78 20.82 3.35
N GLU A 147 -21.16 20.24 2.31
CA GLU A 147 -21.81 19.36 1.35
C GLU A 147 -21.03 18.05 1.16
N ALA A 148 -21.66 16.90 1.38
CA ALA A 148 -21.05 15.58 1.20
C ALA A 148 -21.40 14.99 -0.17
N HIS A 149 -20.38 14.53 -0.93
CA HIS A 149 -20.58 13.87 -2.22
C HIS A 149 -20.70 12.35 -2.10
N ALA A 150 -21.48 11.69 -2.97
CA ALA A 150 -21.61 10.23 -2.95
C ALA A 150 -20.37 9.55 -3.56
N ALA A 151 -19.78 8.59 -2.83
CA ALA A 151 -18.78 7.65 -3.31
C ALA A 151 -19.23 6.21 -2.99
N ALA A 152 -19.04 5.25 -3.89
CA ALA A 152 -19.39 3.84 -3.64
C ALA A 152 -18.33 2.90 -4.22
N PRO A 153 -17.81 1.95 -3.42
CA PRO A 153 -18.13 0.53 -3.62
C PRO A 153 -18.54 -0.23 -2.33
N GLY A 154 -19.07 -1.46 -2.52
CA GLY A 154 -19.72 -2.33 -1.50
C GLY A 154 -18.80 -3.03 -0.48
N PRO A 155 -19.29 -4.06 0.26
CA PRO A 155 -18.62 -4.54 1.48
C PRO A 155 -17.31 -5.31 1.20
N LEU A 156 -16.28 -5.01 1.99
CA LEU A 156 -14.96 -5.67 1.95
C LEU A 156 -14.86 -6.76 3.05
N PRO A 157 -14.46 -8.01 2.73
CA PRO A 157 -14.32 -9.08 3.73
C PRO A 157 -13.06 -9.00 4.61
N ARG A 158 -13.10 -9.73 5.74
CA ARG A 158 -12.15 -9.66 6.87
C ARG A 158 -10.77 -10.23 6.54
N GLY A 159 -9.72 -9.49 6.93
CA GLY A 159 -8.33 -9.72 6.54
C GLY A 159 -7.43 -10.50 7.51
N GLY A 160 -6.13 -10.49 7.17
CA GLY A 160 -5.02 -11.11 7.89
C GLY A 160 -3.69 -10.37 7.67
N THR A 161 -3.69 -9.05 7.90
CA THR A 161 -2.51 -8.18 7.76
C THR A 161 -1.80 -8.02 9.10
N VAL A 162 -0.47 -8.13 9.12
CA VAL A 162 0.37 -7.83 10.28
C VAL A 162 1.26 -6.64 9.94
N TYR A 163 1.18 -5.59 10.78
CA TYR A 163 2.10 -4.46 10.77
C TYR A 163 3.11 -4.60 11.92
N LEU A 164 4.38 -4.30 11.65
CA LEU A 164 5.48 -4.36 12.60
C LEU A 164 6.40 -3.16 12.41
N ALA A 165 6.78 -2.53 13.52
CA ALA A 165 7.75 -1.44 13.54
C ALA A 165 8.90 -1.79 14.50
N THR A 166 10.14 -1.55 14.07
CA THR A 166 11.34 -1.70 14.90
C THR A 166 12.27 -0.49 14.77
N ALA A 167 13.01 -0.20 15.83
CA ALA A 167 14.07 0.80 15.84
C ALA A 167 15.23 0.32 16.72
N ASP A 168 16.47 0.68 16.37
CA ASP A 168 17.69 0.38 17.16
C ASP A 168 18.36 1.65 17.71
N ALA A 169 19.32 1.47 18.63
CA ALA A 169 20.03 2.57 19.28
C ALA A 169 20.97 3.32 18.31
N GLU A 170 21.31 2.69 17.19
CA GLU A 170 22.12 3.26 16.11
C GLU A 170 21.28 4.11 15.13
N GLY A 171 19.97 4.21 15.35
CA GLY A 171 19.06 5.05 14.56
C GLY A 171 18.50 4.37 13.31
N ARG A 172 18.62 3.05 13.18
CA ARG A 172 17.92 2.30 12.11
C ARG A 172 16.47 2.12 12.51
N MET A 173 15.57 2.27 11.55
CA MET A 173 14.14 2.07 11.74
C MET A 173 13.57 1.27 10.57
N VAL A 174 12.63 0.36 10.87
CA VAL A 174 11.95 -0.45 9.85
C VAL A 174 10.45 -0.38 10.10
N SER A 175 9.71 -0.07 9.04
CA SER A 175 8.26 -0.18 8.95
C SER A 175 7.95 -1.36 8.02
N PHE A 176 7.48 -2.48 8.57
CA PHE A 176 7.26 -3.73 7.85
C PHE A 176 5.79 -4.13 7.88
N ILE A 177 5.27 -4.58 6.75
CA ILE A 177 3.89 -5.05 6.62
C ILE A 177 3.83 -6.28 5.72
N GLN A 178 3.06 -7.28 6.12
CA GLN A 178 2.77 -8.47 5.30
C GLN A 178 1.32 -8.90 5.48
N SER A 179 0.73 -9.51 4.45
CA SER A 179 -0.67 -9.94 4.46
C SER A 179 -0.88 -11.14 3.55
N ASN A 180 -1.79 -12.03 3.94
CA ASN A 180 -2.33 -13.07 3.06
C ASN A 180 -3.64 -12.66 2.37
N PHE A 181 -4.07 -11.40 2.53
CA PHE A 181 -5.35 -10.87 2.05
C PHE A 181 -6.56 -11.68 2.55
N TRP A 182 -6.97 -12.74 1.85
CA TRP A 182 -8.11 -13.61 2.21
C TRP A 182 -7.71 -14.89 2.96
N GLY A 183 -6.41 -15.20 3.10
CA GLY A 183 -5.93 -16.40 3.79
C GLY A 183 -4.85 -17.15 3.05
#